data_AF-A0A448D5P3-F1
#
_entry.id   AF-A0A448D5P3-F1
#
_cell.length_a   1.000
_cell.length_b   1.000
_cell.length_c   1.000
_cell.angle_alpha   90.00
_cell.angle_beta   90.00
_cell.angle_gamma   90.00
#
_symmetry.space_group_name_H-M   'P 1'
#
loop_
_entity.id
_entity.type
_entity.pdbx_description
1 polymer ?
#
loop_
_entity_poly.entity_id
_entity_poly.type
_entity_poly.pdbx_seq_one_letter_code
_entity_poly.pdbx_strand_id
1 'polypeptide(L)'
;MNKLFTVMLAAPVMAAAPFVHAAPAEHPAQTQFKQNMDAVLQIARDKSLNENQKIQRITGYADRYLDYQRISALAVGMPWREFSTKQQGDFIQAFKDMVVSIYSRSALMGAADAQVTMLPKMTEEKNKRVTVFTEIKTGNGKKYEVGYRLYPVGSTYKIYDIQVDGSSLVTVYRNQFNELVKQKGIDGTIETVRQKGLKKVE
;
A
#
# COMPACT_ATOMS: atom_id res chain seq x y z
N MET A 1 -56.06 35.95 63.17
CA MET A 1 -56.77 35.91 61.87
C MET A 1 -55.81 35.41 60.81
N ASN A 2 -56.21 34.37 60.07
CA ASN A 2 -55.52 33.61 59.01
C ASN A 2 -54.53 34.37 58.10
N LYS A 3 -53.46 33.68 57.64
CA LYS A 3 -53.42 32.95 56.34
C LYS A 3 -52.15 32.11 56.16
N LEU A 4 -52.33 30.91 55.60
CA LEU A 4 -51.35 29.92 55.11
C LEU A 4 -50.56 30.47 53.90
N PHE A 5 -49.30 30.06 53.70
CA PHE A 5 -48.71 29.86 52.36
C PHE A 5 -47.52 28.86 52.35
N THR A 6 -47.79 27.73 51.70
CA THR A 6 -46.99 26.81 50.88
C THR A 6 -45.45 26.85 50.93
N VAL A 7 -44.86 25.71 51.33
CA VAL A 7 -43.45 25.33 51.10
C VAL A 7 -43.33 24.68 49.71
N MET A 8 -42.47 25.22 48.84
CA MET A 8 -42.13 24.62 47.55
C MET A 8 -40.67 24.13 47.58
N LEU A 9 -40.49 22.81 47.58
CA LEU A 9 -39.18 22.15 47.40
C LEU A 9 -38.74 22.31 45.94
N ALA A 10 -37.61 22.95 45.69
CA ALA A 10 -36.94 22.95 44.39
C ALA A 10 -35.82 21.89 44.39
N ALA A 11 -35.96 20.86 43.56
CA ALA A 11 -34.96 19.81 43.35
C ALA A 11 -33.82 20.33 42.44
N PRO A 12 -32.56 19.92 42.65
CA PRO A 12 -31.44 20.33 41.81
C PRO A 12 -31.47 19.59 40.46
N VAL A 13 -31.50 20.36 39.37
CA VAL A 13 -31.33 19.85 38.00
C VAL A 13 -29.85 19.53 37.79
N MET A 14 -29.47 18.25 37.77
CA MET A 14 -28.16 17.83 37.27
C MET A 14 -28.11 18.06 35.76
N ALA A 15 -27.29 19.01 35.33
CA ALA A 15 -26.94 19.19 33.92
C ALA A 15 -26.01 18.05 33.48
N ALA A 16 -26.53 17.10 32.70
CA ALA A 16 -25.71 16.11 32.01
C ALA A 16 -24.94 16.81 30.88
N ALA A 17 -23.62 16.95 31.02
CA ALA A 17 -22.77 17.42 29.94
C ALA A 17 -22.78 16.39 28.80
N PRO A 18 -22.93 16.80 27.53
CA PRO A 18 -22.86 15.87 26.42
C PRO A 18 -21.44 15.30 26.30
N PHE A 19 -21.31 13.98 26.39
CA PHE A 19 -20.10 13.28 25.99
C PHE A 19 -19.90 13.45 24.49
N VAL A 20 -19.08 14.43 24.11
CA VAL A 20 -18.56 14.54 22.74
C VAL A 20 -17.69 13.31 22.50
N HIS A 21 -18.24 12.30 21.83
CA HIS A 21 -17.45 11.20 21.29
C HIS A 21 -16.56 11.78 20.19
N ALA A 22 -15.30 12.05 20.52
CA ALA A 22 -14.29 12.30 19.50
C ALA A 22 -14.27 11.10 18.56
N ALA A 23 -14.40 11.34 17.25
CA ALA A 23 -14.19 10.30 16.26
C ALA A 23 -12.82 9.64 16.53
N PRO A 24 -12.70 8.30 16.46
CA PRO A 24 -11.42 7.64 16.68
C PRO A 24 -10.39 8.24 15.72
N ALA A 25 -9.25 8.66 16.28
CA ALA A 25 -8.16 9.19 15.47
C ALA A 25 -7.75 8.16 14.41
N GLU A 26 -7.64 8.58 13.15
CA GLU A 26 -7.18 7.71 12.07
C GLU A 26 -5.81 7.12 12.41
N HIS A 27 -5.63 5.82 12.11
CA HIS A 27 -4.36 5.15 12.39
C HIS A 27 -3.22 5.82 11.58
N PRO A 28 -2.01 6.04 12.14
CA PRO A 28 -0.93 6.76 11.44
C PRO A 28 -0.58 6.21 10.06
N ALA A 29 -0.65 4.89 9.89
CA ALA A 29 -0.44 4.25 8.59
C ALA A 29 -1.51 4.62 7.55
N GLN A 30 -2.78 4.78 7.97
CA GLN A 30 -3.87 5.21 7.09
C GLN A 30 -3.66 6.65 6.65
N THR A 31 -3.33 7.55 7.58
CA THR A 31 -3.04 8.96 7.27
C THR A 31 -1.85 9.09 6.33
N GLN A 32 -0.73 8.42 6.62
CA GLN A 32 0.44 8.42 5.75
C GLN A 32 0.12 7.82 4.37
N PHE A 33 -0.60 6.70 4.32
CA PHE A 33 -0.98 6.07 3.06
C PHE A 33 -1.89 6.97 2.22
N LYS A 34 -2.85 7.66 2.85
CA LYS A 34 -3.72 8.62 2.17
C LYS A 34 -2.91 9.75 1.52
N GLN A 35 -1.99 10.36 2.26
CA GLN A 35 -1.10 11.41 1.74
C GLN A 35 -0.27 10.88 0.56
N ASN A 36 0.23 9.66 0.68
CA ASN A 36 0.98 9.00 -0.38
C ASN A 36 0.16 8.77 -1.64
N MET A 37 -1.05 8.25 -1.49
CA MET A 37 -1.99 8.03 -2.58
C MET A 37 -2.34 9.34 -3.28
N ASP A 38 -2.67 10.39 -2.52
CA ASP A 38 -3.03 11.71 -3.07
C ASP A 38 -1.86 12.30 -3.89
N ALA A 39 -0.63 12.21 -3.38
CA ALA A 39 0.57 12.69 -4.08
C ALA A 39 0.84 11.93 -5.39
N VAL A 40 0.72 10.59 -5.39
CA VAL A 40 0.90 9.77 -6.60
C VAL A 40 -0.19 10.06 -7.63
N LEU A 41 -1.45 10.20 -7.20
CA LEU A 41 -2.56 10.57 -8.09
C LEU A 41 -2.38 11.96 -8.70
N GLN A 42 -1.88 12.92 -7.91
CA GLN A 42 -1.56 14.25 -8.42
C GLN A 42 -0.51 14.19 -9.53
N ILE A 43 0.59 13.44 -9.33
CA ILE A 43 1.63 13.25 -10.36
C ILE A 43 1.05 12.57 -11.60
N ALA A 44 0.24 11.52 -11.42
CA ALA A 44 -0.35 10.77 -12.53
C ALA A 44 -1.28 11.64 -13.38
N ARG A 45 -2.05 12.53 -12.75
CA ARG A 45 -3.04 13.41 -13.39
C ARG A 45 -2.48 14.75 -13.88
N ASP A 46 -1.23 15.08 -13.55
CA ASP A 46 -0.58 16.31 -13.98
C ASP A 46 -0.39 16.32 -15.50
N LYS A 47 -1.09 17.24 -16.19
CA LYS A 47 -1.04 17.38 -17.65
C LYS A 47 0.22 18.09 -18.15
N SER A 48 0.97 18.74 -17.25
CA SER A 48 2.24 19.39 -17.60
C SER A 48 3.40 18.40 -17.74
N LEU A 49 3.24 17.18 -17.20
CA LEU A 49 4.25 16.14 -17.24
C LEU A 49 4.03 15.19 -18.41
N ASN A 50 5.11 14.90 -19.14
CA ASN A 50 5.13 13.79 -20.08
C ASN A 50 5.22 12.44 -19.33
N GLU A 51 5.01 11.34 -20.07
CA GLU A 51 5.01 9.98 -19.49
C GLU A 51 6.29 9.70 -18.70
N ASN A 52 7.47 9.98 -19.25
CA ASN A 52 8.76 9.73 -18.60
C ASN A 52 8.93 10.51 -17.29
N GLN A 53 8.52 11.79 -17.26
CA GLN A 53 8.57 12.60 -16.05
C GLN A 53 7.65 12.04 -14.96
N LYS A 54 6.46 11.55 -15.33
CA LYS A 54 5.55 10.90 -14.37
C LYS A 54 6.16 9.61 -13.82
N ILE A 55 6.70 8.75 -14.70
CA ILE A 55 7.38 7.51 -14.28
C ILE A 55 8.49 7.84 -13.29
N GLN A 56 9.39 8.77 -13.63
CA GLN A 56 10.51 9.14 -12.77
C GLN A 56 10.04 9.63 -11.39
N ARG A 57 9.04 10.52 -11.35
CA ARG A 57 8.51 11.05 -10.08
C ARG A 57 7.80 10.00 -9.25
N ILE A 58 7.01 9.12 -9.87
CA ILE A 58 6.34 8.02 -9.17
C ILE A 58 7.36 7.00 -8.67
N THR A 59 8.38 6.64 -9.46
CA THR A 59 9.46 5.75 -9.02
C THR A 59 10.21 6.34 -7.82
N GLY A 60 10.55 7.63 -7.84
CA GLY A 60 11.16 8.30 -6.69
C GLY A 60 10.23 8.38 -5.47
N TYR A 61 8.91 8.38 -5.67
CA TYR A 61 7.95 8.21 -4.59
C TYR A 61 7.98 6.80 -4.03
N ALA A 62 7.92 5.79 -4.92
CA ALA A 62 7.96 4.39 -4.56
C ALA A 62 9.24 4.03 -3.79
N ASP A 63 10.39 4.58 -4.17
CA ASP A 63 11.68 4.40 -3.47
C ASP A 63 11.67 4.79 -2.00
N ARG A 64 10.80 5.72 -1.60
CA ARG A 64 10.67 6.15 -0.21
C ARG A 64 9.77 5.23 0.61
N TYR A 65 8.73 4.67 -0.01
CA TYR A 65 7.65 3.99 0.72
C TYR A 65 7.54 2.49 0.43
N LEU A 66 8.20 1.96 -0.59
CA LEU A 66 8.31 0.52 -0.80
C LEU A 66 9.61 0.02 -0.18
N ASP A 67 9.53 -1.17 0.42
CA ASP A 67 10.71 -1.88 0.88
C ASP A 67 11.12 -2.94 -0.16
N TYR A 68 11.88 -2.53 -1.17
CA TYR A 68 12.29 -3.44 -2.23
C TYR A 68 13.11 -4.63 -1.74
N GLN A 69 13.89 -4.48 -0.68
CA GLN A 69 14.63 -5.60 -0.10
C GLN A 69 13.68 -6.63 0.48
N ARG A 70 12.70 -6.18 1.29
CA ARG A 70 11.70 -7.08 1.88
C ARG A 70 10.78 -7.69 0.84
N ILE A 71 10.31 -6.90 -0.13
CA ILE A 71 9.49 -7.38 -1.23
C ILE A 71 10.26 -8.46 -2.01
N SER A 72 11.53 -8.20 -2.37
CA SER A 72 12.36 -9.16 -3.11
C SER A 72 12.61 -10.44 -2.33
N ALA A 73 12.97 -10.33 -1.04
CA ALA A 73 13.19 -11.49 -0.18
C ALA A 73 11.92 -12.34 -0.02
N LEU A 74 10.76 -11.70 0.15
CA LEU A 74 9.49 -12.40 0.24
C LEU A 74 9.07 -13.00 -1.09
N ALA A 75 9.35 -12.32 -2.21
CA ALA A 75 9.05 -12.80 -3.53
C ALA A 75 9.94 -14.00 -3.86
N VAL A 76 11.25 -13.99 -3.61
CA VAL A 76 12.08 -15.19 -3.83
C VAL A 76 11.71 -16.31 -2.86
N GLY A 77 11.45 -15.99 -1.60
CA GLY A 77 11.09 -16.99 -0.59
C GLY A 77 12.31 -17.71 -0.02
N MET A 78 12.20 -19.02 0.20
CA MET A 78 13.26 -19.82 0.87
C MET A 78 14.64 -19.69 0.20
N PRO A 79 14.77 -19.72 -1.14
CA PRO A 79 16.08 -19.61 -1.79
C PRO A 79 16.81 -18.29 -1.54
N TRP A 80 16.13 -17.24 -1.07
CA TRP A 80 16.76 -15.94 -0.80
C TRP A 80 17.95 -16.04 0.17
N ARG A 81 17.94 -17.04 1.05
CA ARG A 81 19.01 -17.31 2.02
C ARG A 81 20.32 -17.77 1.37
N GLU A 82 20.25 -18.27 0.14
CA GLU A 82 21.39 -18.75 -0.64
C GLU A 82 22.00 -17.64 -1.50
N PHE A 83 21.33 -16.49 -1.63
CA PHE A 83 21.85 -15.35 -2.39
C PHE A 83 22.98 -14.67 -1.59
N SER A 84 24.13 -14.49 -2.22
CA SER A 84 25.17 -13.58 -1.71
C SER A 84 24.67 -12.14 -1.66
N THR A 85 25.32 -11.27 -0.87
CA THR A 85 24.98 -9.84 -0.79
C THR A 85 24.96 -9.16 -2.16
N LYS A 86 25.89 -9.52 -3.05
CA LYS A 86 25.92 -9.01 -4.42
C LYS A 86 24.69 -9.48 -5.22
N GLN A 87 24.38 -10.77 -5.17
CA GLN A 87 23.20 -11.33 -5.85
C GLN A 87 21.89 -10.75 -5.32
N GLN A 88 21.79 -10.48 -4.02
CA GLN A 88 20.64 -9.80 -3.44
C GLN A 88 20.48 -8.40 -4.04
N GLY A 89 21.55 -7.62 -4.11
CA GLY A 89 21.56 -6.29 -4.72
C GLY A 89 21.18 -6.34 -6.21
N ASP A 90 21.80 -7.24 -6.97
CA ASP A 90 21.53 -7.42 -8.40
C ASP A 90 20.08 -7.83 -8.66
N PHE A 91 19.54 -8.74 -7.85
CA PHE A 91 18.14 -9.17 -7.94
C PHE A 91 17.17 -8.04 -7.59
N ILE A 92 17.42 -7.31 -6.50
CA ILE A 92 16.57 -6.19 -6.07
C ILE A 92 16.49 -5.14 -7.19
N GLN A 93 17.62 -4.80 -7.80
CA GLN A 93 17.67 -3.83 -8.89
C GLN A 93 16.92 -4.35 -10.11
N ALA A 94 17.20 -5.58 -10.55
CA ALA A 94 16.53 -6.20 -11.69
C ALA A 94 15.01 -6.29 -11.48
N PHE A 95 14.57 -6.69 -10.28
CA PHE A 95 13.16 -6.85 -9.97
C PHE A 95 12.45 -5.49 -9.92
N LYS A 96 13.08 -4.47 -9.34
CA LYS A 96 12.58 -3.08 -9.38
C LYS A 96 12.40 -2.60 -10.82
N ASP A 97 13.42 -2.77 -11.67
CA ASP A 97 13.38 -2.32 -13.07
C ASP A 97 12.31 -3.06 -13.87
N MET A 98 12.12 -4.35 -13.62
CA MET A 98 11.05 -5.14 -14.20
C MET A 98 9.67 -4.61 -13.77
N VAL A 99 9.43 -4.44 -12.47
CA VAL A 99 8.16 -3.94 -11.92
C VAL A 99 7.83 -2.55 -12.46
N VAL A 100 8.82 -1.63 -12.49
CA VAL A 100 8.66 -0.31 -13.11
C VAL A 100 8.30 -0.47 -14.58
N SER A 101 8.99 -1.32 -15.33
CA SER A 101 8.71 -1.49 -16.76
C SER A 101 7.30 -2.03 -17.07
N ILE A 102 6.80 -2.98 -16.29
CA ILE A 102 5.51 -3.64 -16.58
C ILE A 102 4.32 -2.86 -16.01
N TYR A 103 4.50 -2.17 -14.88
CA TYR A 103 3.40 -1.50 -14.19
C TYR A 103 3.35 0.00 -14.43
N SER A 104 4.45 0.70 -14.73
CA SER A 104 4.42 2.17 -14.80
C SER A 104 3.42 2.68 -15.83
N ARG A 105 3.41 2.13 -17.04
CA ARG A 105 2.47 2.57 -18.08
C ARG A 105 1.02 2.25 -17.72
N SER A 106 0.72 1.03 -17.25
CA SER A 106 -0.66 0.67 -16.87
C SER A 106 -1.14 1.37 -15.61
N ALA A 107 -0.26 1.62 -14.65
CA ALA A 107 -0.57 2.37 -13.44
C ALA A 107 -0.80 3.85 -13.77
N LEU A 108 -0.01 4.43 -14.68
CA LEU A 108 -0.20 5.81 -15.15
C LEU A 108 -1.50 5.98 -15.93
N MET A 109 -1.75 5.13 -16.92
CA MET A 109 -2.98 5.18 -17.72
C MET A 109 -4.20 4.86 -16.85
N GLY A 110 -4.09 3.84 -16.00
CA GLY A 110 -5.13 3.48 -15.05
C GLY A 110 -5.44 4.61 -14.07
N ALA A 111 -4.43 5.19 -13.42
CA ALA A 111 -4.63 6.22 -12.39
C ALA A 111 -5.12 7.57 -12.95
N ALA A 112 -4.80 7.89 -14.21
CA ALA A 112 -5.30 9.10 -14.87
C ALA A 112 -6.83 9.09 -14.96
N ASP A 113 -7.42 7.96 -15.34
CA ASP A 113 -8.86 7.82 -15.59
C ASP A 113 -9.62 7.07 -14.49
N ALA A 114 -8.91 6.41 -13.56
CA ALA A 114 -9.53 5.68 -12.46
C ALA A 114 -9.93 6.60 -11.31
N GLN A 115 -11.06 6.26 -10.70
CA GLN A 115 -11.43 6.73 -9.37
C GLN A 115 -10.79 5.79 -8.34
N VAL A 116 -9.89 6.33 -7.54
CA VAL A 116 -9.25 5.62 -6.43
C VAL A 116 -9.79 6.18 -5.13
N THR A 117 -10.38 5.31 -4.32
CA THR A 117 -11.02 5.68 -3.05
C THR A 117 -10.42 4.85 -1.93
N MET A 118 -9.91 5.51 -0.89
CA MET A 118 -9.50 4.80 0.33
C MET A 118 -10.74 4.27 1.06
N LEU A 119 -10.73 2.98 1.41
CA LEU A 119 -11.83 2.36 2.12
C LEU A 119 -11.72 2.63 3.63
N PRO A 120 -12.83 2.81 4.35
CA PRO A 120 -12.85 3.03 5.80
C PRO A 120 -12.63 1.72 6.57
N LYS A 121 -11.66 0.91 6.15
CA LYS A 121 -11.28 -0.35 6.78
C LYS A 121 -9.76 -0.53 6.77
N MET A 122 -9.27 -1.21 7.82
CA MET A 122 -7.89 -1.62 7.96
C MET A 122 -7.85 -2.96 8.69
N THR A 123 -6.83 -3.77 8.43
CA THR A 123 -6.52 -4.94 9.23
C THR A 123 -5.24 -4.70 9.99
N GLU A 124 -5.20 -5.04 11.28
CA GLU A 124 -3.97 -5.06 12.07
C GLU A 124 -3.49 -6.49 12.25
N GLU A 125 -2.18 -6.69 12.13
CA GLU A 125 -1.49 -7.95 12.29
C GLU A 125 -0.38 -7.80 13.34
N LYS A 126 0.25 -8.94 13.71
CA LYS A 126 1.40 -8.95 14.64
C LYS A 126 2.53 -8.05 14.15
N ASN A 127 3.33 -7.55 15.09
CA ASN A 127 4.49 -6.68 14.83
C ASN A 127 4.12 -5.34 14.17
N LYS A 128 2.98 -4.76 14.56
CA LYS A 128 2.47 -3.47 14.05
C LYS A 128 2.30 -3.43 12.53
N ARG A 129 2.13 -4.61 11.91
CA ARG A 129 1.81 -4.72 10.49
C ARG A 129 0.36 -4.38 10.29
N VAL A 130 0.06 -3.69 9.20
CA VAL A 130 -1.31 -3.28 8.89
C VAL A 130 -1.58 -3.46 7.41
N THR A 131 -2.85 -3.67 7.05
CA THR A 131 -3.29 -3.64 5.66
C THR A 131 -4.29 -2.53 5.49
N VAL A 132 -3.96 -1.55 4.66
CA VAL A 132 -4.86 -0.44 4.26
C VAL A 132 -5.47 -0.77 2.92
N PHE A 133 -6.75 -0.45 2.72
CA PHE A 133 -7.47 -0.85 1.51
C PHE A 133 -7.93 0.36 0.69
N THR A 134 -7.92 0.20 -0.63
CA THR A 134 -8.53 1.13 -1.59
C THR A 134 -9.46 0.38 -2.53
N GLU A 135 -10.52 1.03 -3.01
CA GLU A 135 -11.25 0.61 -4.21
C GLU A 135 -10.71 1.41 -5.41
N ILE A 136 -10.31 0.70 -6.47
CA ILE A 136 -9.96 1.29 -7.76
C ILE A 136 -11.09 0.98 -8.74
N LYS A 137 -11.82 2.01 -9.17
CA LYS A 137 -12.79 1.93 -10.26
C LYS A 137 -12.16 2.46 -11.53
N THR A 138 -11.93 1.56 -12.49
CA THR A 138 -11.34 1.90 -13.80
C THR A 138 -12.36 2.57 -14.72
N GLY A 139 -11.89 3.22 -15.79
CA GLY A 139 -12.74 3.94 -16.73
C GLY A 139 -13.79 3.07 -17.43
N ASN A 140 -13.56 1.75 -17.56
CA ASN A 140 -14.54 0.80 -18.11
C ASN A 140 -15.57 0.29 -17.08
N GLY A 141 -15.54 0.82 -15.85
CA GLY A 141 -16.49 0.49 -14.79
C GLY A 141 -16.09 -0.69 -13.90
N LYS A 142 -15.02 -1.43 -14.22
CA LYS A 142 -14.52 -2.51 -13.35
C LYS A 142 -13.96 -1.94 -12.04
N LYS A 143 -14.24 -2.63 -10.94
CA LYS A 143 -13.80 -2.31 -9.59
C LYS A 143 -12.85 -3.39 -9.08
N TYR A 144 -11.80 -2.94 -8.42
CA TYR A 144 -10.79 -3.79 -7.79
C TYR A 144 -10.58 -3.30 -6.36
N GLU A 145 -10.57 -4.22 -5.41
CA GLU A 145 -10.08 -3.92 -4.06
C GLU A 145 -8.56 -4.14 -4.04
N VAL A 146 -7.84 -3.13 -3.56
CA VAL A 146 -6.38 -3.21 -3.42
C VAL A 146 -6.00 -3.05 -1.95
N GLY A 147 -5.36 -4.08 -1.39
CA GLY A 147 -4.82 -4.10 -0.04
C GLY A 147 -3.32 -3.82 -0.05
N TYR A 148 -2.87 -2.83 0.70
CA TYR A 148 -1.46 -2.46 0.83
C TYR A 148 -0.98 -2.91 2.19
N ARG A 149 -0.06 -3.88 2.23
CA ARG A 149 0.48 -4.39 3.50
C ARG A 149 1.67 -3.54 3.90
N LEU A 150 1.53 -2.85 5.02
CA LEU A 150 2.51 -1.92 5.56
C LEU A 150 3.08 -2.41 6.88
N TYR A 151 4.29 -1.94 7.17
CA TYR A 151 4.92 -2.13 8.47
C TYR A 151 5.80 -0.93 8.82
N PRO A 152 5.97 -0.60 10.12
CA PRO A 152 6.77 0.54 10.51
C PRO A 152 8.27 0.25 10.37
N VAL A 153 8.98 1.19 9.75
CA VAL A 153 10.44 1.30 9.67
C VAL A 153 10.82 2.69 10.18
N GLY A 154 11.26 2.76 11.43
CA GLY A 154 11.41 4.03 12.13
C GLY A 154 10.05 4.75 12.25
N SER A 155 9.97 5.98 11.74
CA SER A 155 8.74 6.77 11.70
C SER A 155 7.90 6.56 10.43
N THR A 156 8.35 5.74 9.48
CA THR A 156 7.69 5.56 8.18
C THR A 156 7.05 4.19 8.06
N TYR A 157 5.79 4.12 7.65
CA TYR A 157 5.17 2.87 7.23
C TYR A 157 5.59 2.53 5.80
N LYS A 158 6.31 1.43 5.61
CA LYS A 158 6.71 0.94 4.29
C LYS A 158 5.81 -0.18 3.81
N ILE A 159 5.44 -0.14 2.53
CA ILE A 159 4.72 -1.19 1.84
C ILE A 159 5.68 -2.33 1.55
N TYR A 160 5.29 -3.55 1.91
CA TYR A 160 6.06 -4.76 1.65
C TYR A 160 5.33 -5.82 0.83
N ASP A 161 4.05 -5.59 0.53
CA ASP A 161 3.24 -6.42 -0.35
C ASP A 161 1.98 -5.63 -0.78
N ILE A 162 1.46 -5.97 -1.95
CA ILE A 162 0.22 -5.41 -2.52
C ILE A 162 -0.67 -6.59 -2.89
N GLN A 163 -1.94 -6.50 -2.51
CA GLN A 163 -2.97 -7.49 -2.80
C GLN A 163 -3.99 -6.88 -3.73
N VAL A 164 -4.38 -7.60 -4.78
CA VAL A 164 -5.51 -7.22 -5.66
C VAL A 164 -6.58 -8.31 -5.52
N ASP A 165 -7.78 -7.92 -5.11
CA ASP A 165 -8.90 -8.81 -4.80
C ASP A 165 -8.46 -9.99 -3.90
N GLY A 166 -7.67 -9.67 -2.87
CA GLY A 166 -7.11 -10.63 -1.90
C GLY A 166 -5.87 -11.39 -2.37
N SER A 167 -5.51 -11.33 -3.64
CA SER A 167 -4.33 -12.03 -4.20
C SER A 167 -3.05 -11.22 -4.02
N SER A 168 -2.10 -11.76 -3.25
CA SER A 168 -0.78 -11.16 -2.97
C SER A 168 0.15 -11.21 -4.19
N LEU A 169 0.59 -10.05 -4.68
CA LEU A 169 1.55 -9.97 -5.78
C LEU A 169 2.88 -10.64 -5.41
N VAL A 170 3.34 -10.46 -4.18
CA VAL A 170 4.56 -11.13 -3.68
C VAL A 170 4.43 -12.65 -3.78
N THR A 171 3.26 -13.21 -3.48
CA THR A 171 3.02 -14.66 -3.52
C THR A 171 2.97 -15.17 -4.96
N VAL A 172 2.38 -14.41 -5.88
CA VAL A 172 2.37 -14.77 -7.31
C VAL A 172 3.80 -14.83 -7.86
N TYR A 173 4.61 -13.80 -7.60
CA TYR A 173 6.01 -13.81 -8.01
C TYR A 173 6.83 -14.92 -7.32
N ARG A 174 6.46 -15.30 -6.09
CA ARG A 174 7.12 -16.40 -5.38
C ARG A 174 7.03 -17.74 -6.07
N ASN A 175 5.88 -18.06 -6.65
CA ASN A 175 5.75 -19.31 -7.37
C ASN A 175 6.67 -19.30 -8.62
N GLN A 176 6.70 -18.18 -9.34
CA GLN A 176 7.53 -18.01 -10.53
C GLN A 176 9.04 -18.05 -10.21
N PHE A 177 9.48 -17.33 -9.17
CA PHE A 177 10.90 -17.28 -8.80
C PHE A 177 11.40 -18.61 -8.25
N ASN A 178 10.61 -19.32 -7.44
CA ASN A 178 11.02 -20.65 -6.97
C ASN A 178 11.22 -21.63 -8.12
N GLU A 179 10.34 -21.62 -9.11
CA GLU A 179 10.48 -22.45 -10.31
C GLU A 179 11.71 -22.05 -11.12
N LEU A 180 11.93 -20.76 -11.30
CA LEU A 180 13.07 -20.23 -12.05
C LEU A 180 14.41 -20.53 -11.37
N VAL A 181 14.50 -20.40 -10.05
CA VAL A 181 15.71 -20.76 -9.28
C VAL A 181 15.99 -22.25 -9.39
N LYS A 182 14.96 -23.11 -9.34
CA LYS A 182 15.13 -24.56 -9.55
C LYS A 182 15.64 -24.89 -10.95
N GLN A 183 15.18 -24.18 -11.97
CA GLN A 183 15.52 -24.46 -13.37
C GLN A 183 16.86 -23.84 -13.80
N LYS A 184 17.19 -22.64 -13.32
CA LYS A 184 18.30 -21.83 -13.84
C LYS A 184 19.31 -21.39 -12.78
N GLY A 185 19.11 -21.77 -11.52
CA GLY A 185 19.90 -21.26 -10.40
C GLY A 185 19.67 -19.77 -10.13
N ILE A 186 20.41 -19.22 -9.17
CA ILE A 186 20.30 -17.83 -8.73
C ILE A 186 20.69 -16.86 -9.85
N ASP A 187 21.85 -17.06 -10.47
CA ASP A 187 22.35 -16.15 -11.50
C ASP A 187 21.46 -16.16 -12.75
N GLY A 188 21.01 -17.34 -13.19
CA GLY A 188 20.08 -17.45 -14.31
C GLY A 188 18.69 -16.86 -14.00
N THR A 189 18.28 -16.88 -12.73
CA THR A 189 17.09 -16.17 -12.27
C THR A 189 17.25 -14.66 -12.38
N ILE A 190 18.34 -14.10 -11.84
CA ILE A 190 18.64 -12.66 -11.92
C ILE A 190 18.67 -12.21 -13.38
N GLU A 191 19.32 -12.97 -14.26
CA GLU A 191 19.39 -12.63 -15.68
C GLU A 191 18.02 -12.66 -16.36
N THR A 192 17.19 -13.66 -16.05
CA THR A 192 15.82 -13.72 -16.60
C THR A 192 14.98 -12.52 -16.15
N VAL A 193 15.13 -12.09 -14.89
CA VAL A 193 14.43 -10.90 -14.36
C VAL A 193 14.94 -9.62 -15.04
N ARG A 194 16.25 -9.51 -15.24
CA ARG A 194 16.88 -8.38 -15.95
C ARG A 194 16.38 -8.25 -17.39
N GLN A 195 16.18 -9.38 -18.07
CA GLN A 195 15.59 -9.45 -19.41
C GLN A 195 14.07 -9.23 -19.41
N LYS A 196 13.46 -8.97 -18.25
CA LYS A 196 12.00 -8.80 -18.07
C LYS A 196 11.21 -9.99 -18.60
N GLY A 197 11.79 -11.19 -18.51
CA GLY A 197 11.20 -12.42 -19.03
C GLY A 197 9.98 -12.92 -18.26
N LEU A 198 9.57 -12.24 -17.18
CA LEU A 198 8.37 -12.59 -16.43
C LEU A 198 7.16 -11.85 -16.95
N LYS A 199 6.07 -12.59 -17.11
CA LYS A 199 4.78 -12.03 -17.51
C LYS A 199 4.22 -11.17 -16.39
N LYS A 200 3.53 -10.10 -16.77
CA LYS A 200 2.72 -9.29 -15.85
C LYS A 200 1.69 -10.20 -15.17
N VAL A 201 1.48 -10.01 -13.87
CA VAL A 201 0.37 -10.65 -13.16
C VAL A 201 -0.93 -10.01 -13.64
N GLU A 202 -1.81 -10.81 -14.25
CA GLU A 202 -3.16 -10.40 -14.68
C GLU A 202 -4.11 -10.22 -13.50
#